data_AF-I4G0U4-F1
#
_entry.id   AF-I4G0U4-F1
#
_cell.length_a   1.000
_cell.length_b   1.000
_cell.length_c   1.000
_cell.angle_alpha   90.00
_cell.angle_beta   90.00
_cell.angle_gamma   90.00
#
_symmetry.space_group_name_H-M   'P 1'
#
loop_
_entity.id
_entity.type
_entity.pdbx_description
1 polymer ?
#
loop_
_entity_poly.entity_id
_entity_poly.type
_entity_poly.pdbx_seq_one_letter_code
_entity_poly.pdbx_strand_id
1 'polypeptide(L)'
;MDFDQLFDTIATLVLHHSPSGMETEIDRFLLERFPELGLETWQDQAGNVIGKIKGQDSTKKIAITGHKDEIGAIIKAINPDGTLQIRRLGGAFPWIYGEGVVDIIRSNPD
;
A
#
# COMPACT_ATOMS: atom_id res chain seq x y z
N MET A 1 -11.90 11.09 17.21
CA MET A 1 -12.12 9.93 16.34
C MET A 1 -12.89 8.92 17.16
N ASP A 2 -14.12 8.64 16.76
CA ASP A 2 -14.89 7.53 17.33
C ASP A 2 -14.44 6.22 16.66
N PHE A 3 -15.00 5.10 17.12
CA PHE A 3 -14.63 3.78 16.63
C PHE A 3 -14.98 3.60 15.15
N ASP A 4 -16.10 4.16 14.71
CA ASP A 4 -16.58 4.03 13.33
C ASP A 4 -15.63 4.74 12.37
N GLN A 5 -15.21 5.96 12.70
CA GLN A 5 -14.23 6.70 11.90
C GLN A 5 -12.86 5.99 11.83
N LEU A 6 -12.43 5.35 12.93
CA LEU A 6 -11.20 4.55 12.92
C LEU A 6 -11.35 3.33 12.03
N PHE A 7 -12.46 2.61 12.14
CA PHE A 7 -12.75 1.43 11.33
C PHE A 7 -12.80 1.79 9.84
N ASP A 8 -13.50 2.86 9.48
CA ASP A 8 -13.59 3.35 8.09
C ASP A 8 -12.23 3.73 7.52
N THR A 9 -11.36 4.33 8.35
CA THR A 9 -10.00 4.66 7.95
C THR A 9 -9.20 3.39 7.66
N ILE A 10 -9.27 2.40 8.55
CA ILE A 10 -8.57 1.11 8.36
C ILE A 10 -9.13 0.37 7.13
N ALA A 11 -10.45 0.31 6.99
CA ALA A 11 -11.11 -0.34 5.87
C ALA A 11 -10.69 0.31 4.54
N THR A 12 -10.65 1.64 4.50
CA THR A 12 -10.19 2.38 3.31
C THR A 12 -8.74 2.01 2.99
N LEU A 13 -7.84 2.02 3.97
CA LEU A 13 -6.44 1.66 3.76
C LEU A 13 -6.26 0.21 3.28
N VAL A 14 -7.01 -0.73 3.84
CA VAL A 14 -6.95 -2.17 3.51
C VAL A 14 -7.54 -2.47 2.12
N LEU A 15 -8.49 -1.67 1.65
CA LEU A 15 -9.14 -1.89 0.35
C LEU A 15 -8.35 -1.35 -0.85
N HIS A 16 -7.30 -0.54 -0.63
CA HIS A 16 -6.40 -0.12 -1.71
C HIS A 16 -5.34 -1.20 -1.92
N HIS A 17 -5.15 -1.67 -3.15
CA HIS A 17 -4.11 -2.65 -3.44
C HIS A 17 -2.73 -2.02 -3.24
N SER A 18 -1.85 -2.75 -2.58
CA SER A 18 -0.48 -2.28 -2.34
C SER A 18 0.56 -3.39 -2.32
N PRO A 19 0.51 -4.41 -3.20
CA PRO A 19 1.52 -5.47 -3.15
C PRO A 19 2.90 -4.86 -3.40
N SER A 20 3.90 -5.37 -2.70
CA SER A 20 5.27 -4.85 -2.75
C SER A 20 5.78 -4.61 -4.19
N GLY A 21 6.11 -3.36 -4.51
CA GLY A 21 6.52 -2.88 -5.84
C GLY A 21 5.38 -2.39 -6.75
N MET A 22 4.13 -2.40 -6.29
CA MET A 22 2.95 -1.85 -6.98
C MET A 22 2.05 -1.04 -6.02
N GLU A 23 2.65 -0.17 -5.22
CA GLU A 23 1.97 0.63 -4.18
C GLU A 23 1.29 1.90 -4.71
N THR A 24 1.19 2.08 -6.03
CA THR A 24 0.70 3.33 -6.64
C THR A 24 -0.73 3.70 -6.24
N GLU A 25 -1.60 2.72 -6.00
CA GLU A 25 -2.99 2.97 -5.60
C GLU A 25 -3.04 3.61 -4.20
N ILE A 26 -2.37 3.01 -3.22
CA ILE A 26 -2.27 3.57 -1.87
C ILE A 26 -1.44 4.87 -1.84
N ASP A 27 -0.42 5.00 -2.69
CA ASP A 27 0.37 6.23 -2.81
C ASP A 27 -0.51 7.42 -3.17
N ARG A 28 -1.36 7.27 -4.19
CA ARG A 28 -2.29 8.32 -4.63
C ARG A 28 -3.21 8.73 -3.49
N PHE A 29 -3.81 7.76 -2.81
CA PHE A 29 -4.69 8.02 -1.67
C PHE A 29 -3.97 8.80 -0.57
N LEU A 30 -2.75 8.41 -0.19
CA LEU A 30 -1.98 9.09 0.87
C LEU A 30 -1.53 10.50 0.45
N LEU A 31 -1.12 10.68 -0.81
CA LEU A 31 -0.71 11.97 -1.37
C LEU A 31 -1.87 12.97 -1.44
N GLU A 32 -3.11 12.51 -1.59
CA GLU A 32 -4.31 13.33 -1.51
C GLU A 32 -4.73 13.57 -0.06
N ARG A 33 -4.69 12.53 0.78
CA ARG A 33 -5.22 12.56 2.15
C ARG A 33 -4.38 13.39 3.11
N PHE A 34 -3.06 13.34 3.02
CA PHE A 34 -2.19 14.07 3.95
C PHE A 34 -2.32 15.60 3.84
N PRO A 35 -2.40 16.20 2.64
CA PRO A 35 -2.73 17.62 2.49
C PRO A 35 -4.08 18.03 3.08
N GLU A 36 -5.12 17.19 2.96
CA GLU A 36 -6.43 17.45 3.60
C GLU A 36 -6.35 17.50 5.13
N LEU A 37 -5.39 16.77 5.71
CA LEU A 37 -5.08 16.80 7.13
C LEU A 37 -4.15 17.98 7.51
N GLY A 38 -3.78 18.83 6.54
CA GLY A 38 -2.93 20.00 6.75
C GLY A 38 -1.43 19.68 6.82
N LEU A 39 -1.00 18.54 6.27
CA LEU A 39 0.40 18.11 6.30
C LEU A 39 1.17 18.58 5.05
N GLU A 40 2.39 19.08 5.25
CA GLU A 40 3.36 19.23 4.16
C GLU A 40 3.72 17.82 3.68
N THR A 41 3.42 17.52 2.41
CA THR A 41 3.43 16.15 1.89
C THR A 41 4.29 16.04 0.63
N TRP A 42 5.10 14.98 0.55
CA TRP A 42 5.84 14.63 -0.66
C TRP A 42 6.06 13.12 -0.75
N GLN A 43 6.45 12.65 -1.93
CA GLN A 43 6.93 11.30 -2.16
C GLN A 43 8.45 11.33 -2.39
N ASP A 44 9.20 10.41 -1.78
CA ASP A 44 10.63 10.26 -2.05
C ASP A 44 10.90 9.37 -3.27
N GLN A 45 12.17 9.24 -3.68
CA GLN A 45 12.58 8.42 -4.82
C GLN A 45 12.38 6.91 -4.60
N ALA A 46 12.17 6.47 -3.35
CA ALA A 46 11.89 5.08 -3.01
C ALA A 46 10.37 4.81 -2.95
N GLY A 47 9.52 5.80 -3.26
CA GLY A 47 8.07 5.65 -3.24
C GLY A 47 7.45 5.74 -1.85
N ASN A 48 8.18 6.21 -0.83
CA ASN A 48 7.57 6.49 0.47
C ASN A 48 6.77 7.79 0.39
N VAL A 49 5.57 7.82 0.96
CA VAL A 49 4.78 9.05 1.14
C VAL A 49 5.06 9.62 2.53
N ILE A 50 5.58 10.84 2.59
CA ILE A 50 5.94 11.51 3.84
C ILE A 50 4.96 12.64 4.10
N GLY A 51 4.30 12.62 5.25
CA GLY A 51 3.54 13.74 5.80
C GLY A 51 4.31 14.37 6.97
N LYS A 52 4.65 15.66 6.87
CA LYS A 52 5.41 16.38 7.89
C LYS A 52 4.50 17.27 8.73
N ILE A 53 4.51 17.01 10.03
CA ILE A 53 3.92 17.86 11.06
C ILE A 53 5.00 18.84 11.53
N LYS A 54 4.78 20.14 11.38
CA LYS A 54 5.72 21.16 11.83
C LYS A 54 5.68 21.28 13.36
N GLY A 55 6.76 20.87 14.02
CA GLY A 55 6.95 21.09 15.45
C GLY A 55 7.30 22.55 15.77
N GLN A 56 7.26 22.89 17.07
CA GLN A 56 7.66 24.21 17.57
C GLN A 56 9.18 24.40 17.57
N ASP A 57 9.94 23.31 17.71
CA ASP A 57 11.41 23.28 17.69
C ASP A 57 11.90 22.54 16.45
N SER A 58 12.69 23.21 15.61
CA SER A 58 13.26 22.65 14.38
C SER A 58 14.62 21.97 14.56
N THR A 59 15.19 21.98 15.77
CA THR A 59 16.51 21.40 16.07
C THR A 59 16.46 19.89 16.29
N LYS A 60 15.28 19.34 16.57
CA LYS A 60 15.04 17.90 16.77
C LYS A 60 14.01 17.38 15.77
N LYS A 61 14.17 16.12 15.37
CA LYS A 61 13.26 15.44 14.44
C LYS A 61 12.89 14.07 14.99
N ILE A 62 11.61 13.71 14.88
CA ILE A 62 11.09 12.38 15.20
C ILE A 62 10.46 11.85 13.92
N ALA A 63 10.75 10.60 13.58
CA ALA A 63 10.13 9.89 12.48
C ALA A 63 9.27 8.74 13.04
N ILE A 64 8.01 8.68 12.62
CA ILE A 64 7.13 7.54 12.84
C ILE A 64 6.97 6.88 11.47
N THR A 65 7.32 5.60 11.38
CA THR A 65 7.32 4.84 10.12
C THR A 65 6.32 3.69 10.20
N GLY A 66 5.54 3.51 9.14
CA GLY A 66 4.74 2.31 8.89
C GLY A 66 4.98 1.87 7.46
N HIS A 67 4.92 0.57 7.21
CA HIS A 67 5.01 0.03 5.85
C HIS A 67 3.59 -0.03 5.26
N LYS A 68 3.47 0.31 3.97
CA LYS A 68 2.21 0.36 3.24
C LYS A 68 2.01 -0.82 2.30
N ASP A 69 3.09 -1.57 2.07
CA ASP A 69 3.09 -2.73 1.21
C ASP A 69 2.39 -3.92 1.88
N GLU A 70 1.73 -4.72 1.05
CA GLU A 70 1.09 -5.96 1.46
C GLU A 70 1.77 -7.20 0.87
N ILE A 71 1.53 -8.34 1.52
CA ILE A 71 1.90 -9.65 1.00
C ILE A 71 0.98 -10.01 -0.18
N GLY A 72 1.53 -10.69 -1.19
CA GLY A 72 0.74 -11.05 -2.37
C GLY A 72 1.44 -12.07 -3.26
N ALA A 73 1.15 -12.02 -4.55
CA ALA A 73 1.80 -12.87 -5.54
C ALA A 73 2.01 -12.13 -6.87
N ILE A 74 3.00 -12.59 -7.63
CA ILE A 74 3.30 -12.08 -8.97
C ILE A 74 3.12 -13.19 -10.01
N ILE A 75 2.43 -12.89 -11.10
CA ILE A 75 2.28 -13.80 -12.24
C ILE A 75 3.63 -13.94 -12.96
N LYS A 76 4.03 -15.18 -13.22
CA LYS A 76 5.27 -15.52 -13.96
C LYS A 76 5.00 -16.07 -15.34
N ALA A 77 3.90 -16.78 -15.53
CA ALA A 77 3.49 -17.29 -16.82
C ALA A 77 1.98 -17.50 -16.86
N ILE A 78 1.44 -17.45 -18.07
CA ILE A 78 0.07 -17.87 -18.38
C ILE A 78 0.22 -19.17 -19.18
N ASN A 79 -0.36 -20.26 -18.68
CA ASN A 79 -0.32 -21.56 -19.34
C ASN A 79 -1.30 -21.59 -20.53
N PRO A 80 -1.12 -22.52 -21.49
CA PRO A 80 -2.01 -22.64 -22.65
C PRO A 80 -3.49 -22.93 -22.30
N ASP A 81 -3.76 -23.49 -21.13
CA ASP A 81 -5.11 -23.77 -20.61
C ASP A 81 -5.73 -22.58 -19.87
N GLY A 82 -5.04 -21.43 -19.81
CA GLY A 82 -5.48 -20.23 -19.13
C GLY A 82 -5.14 -20.17 -17.64
N THR A 83 -4.51 -21.20 -17.07
CA THR A 83 -4.07 -21.18 -15.67
C THR A 83 -2.84 -20.29 -15.47
N LEU A 84 -2.70 -19.71 -14.28
CA LEU A 84 -1.61 -18.79 -13.96
C LEU A 84 -0.53 -19.47 -13.12
N GLN A 85 0.72 -19.33 -13.53
CA GLN A 85 1.86 -19.63 -12.67
C GLN A 85 2.19 -18.40 -11.85
N ILE A 86 2.09 -18.50 -10.53
CA ILE A 86 2.38 -17.40 -9.61
C ILE A 86 3.63 -17.67 -8.77
N ARG A 87 4.33 -16.61 -8.38
CA ARG A 87 5.36 -16.65 -7.34
C ARG A 87 4.96 -15.75 -6.19
N ARG A 88 5.29 -16.19 -4.98
CA ARG A 88 5.05 -15.44 -3.74
C ARG A 88 5.77 -14.10 -3.77
N LEU A 89 5.10 -13.08 -3.26
CA LEU A 89 5.64 -11.77 -2.95
C LEU A 89 5.56 -11.58 -1.43
N GLY A 90 6.71 -11.43 -0.78
CA GLY A 90 6.79 -11.48 0.69
C GLY A 90 6.49 -12.87 1.28
N GLY A 91 6.02 -12.90 2.53
CA GLY A 91 5.69 -14.11 3.30
C GLY A 91 4.39 -14.81 2.88
N ALA A 92 4.02 -14.72 1.60
CA ALA A 92 2.75 -15.15 1.04
C ALA A 92 2.67 -16.69 0.83
N PHE A 93 2.56 -17.49 1.89
CA PHE A 93 2.50 -18.95 1.78
C PHE A 93 1.11 -19.46 1.32
N PRO A 94 1.02 -20.56 0.54
CA PRO A 94 -0.26 -21.05 0.00
C PRO A 94 -1.35 -21.29 1.06
N TRP A 95 -0.97 -21.76 2.25
CA TRP A 95 -1.92 -22.01 3.35
C TRP A 95 -2.46 -20.74 4.03
N ILE A 96 -1.88 -19.57 3.75
CA ILE A 96 -2.35 -18.28 4.30
C ILE A 96 -3.61 -17.81 3.55
N TYR A 97 -3.65 -18.01 2.23
CA TYR A 97 -4.76 -17.56 1.38
C TYR A 97 -5.81 -18.65 1.14
N GLY A 98 -5.42 -19.93 1.26
CA GLY A 98 -6.32 -21.05 1.00
C GLY A 98 -6.90 -21.01 -0.41
N GLU A 99 -8.21 -21.23 -0.53
CA GLU A 99 -8.99 -21.13 -1.77
C GLU A 99 -9.64 -19.74 -1.94
N GLY A 100 -9.10 -18.72 -1.27
CA GLY A 100 -9.63 -17.35 -1.31
C GLY A 100 -9.59 -16.74 -2.71
N VAL A 101 -10.53 -15.82 -2.97
CA VAL A 101 -10.55 -15.01 -4.19
C VAL A 101 -9.33 -14.10 -4.21
N VAL A 102 -8.78 -13.86 -5.40
CA VAL A 102 -7.68 -12.94 -5.63
C VAL A 102 -8.04 -11.97 -6.74
N ASP A 103 -7.64 -10.71 -6.57
CA ASP A 103 -7.69 -9.71 -7.63
C ASP A 103 -6.38 -9.71 -8.42
N ILE A 104 -6.50 -9.70 -9.75
CA ILE A 104 -5.34 -9.61 -10.65
C ILE A 104 -5.18 -8.17 -11.08
N ILE A 105 -4.19 -7.50 -10.50
CA ILE A 105 -3.81 -6.15 -10.87
C ILE A 105 -2.71 -6.17 -11.92
N ARG A 106 -2.74 -5.18 -12.82
CA ARG A 106 -1.74 -4.97 -13.87
C ARG A 106 -1.21 -3.55 -13.74
N SER A 107 0.09 -3.36 -13.91
CA SER A 107 0.62 -2.03 -14.18
C SER A 107 0.10 -1.57 -15.54
N ASN A 108 -0.62 -0.43 -15.56
CA ASN A 108 -0.84 0.23 -16.83
C ASN A 108 0.54 0.57 -17.42
N PRO A 109 0.80 0.25 -18.70
CA PRO A 109 1.98 0.80 -19.34
C PRO A 109 1.81 2.33 -19.37
N ASP A 110 2.79 3.04 -18.83
CA ASP A 110 3.00 4.46 -19.12
C ASP A 110 3.21 4.67 -20.63
#